data_AF-A0A0A9GGL1-F1
#
_entry.id   AF-A0A0A9GGL1-F1
#
_cell.length_a   1.000
_cell.length_b   1.000
_cell.length_c   1.000
_cell.angle_alpha   90.00
_cell.angle_beta   90.00
_cell.angle_gamma   90.00
#
_symmetry.space_group_name_H-M   'P 1'
#
loop_
_entity.id
_entity.type
_entity.pdbx_description
1 polymer ?
#
loop_
_entity_poly.entity_id
_entity_poly.type
_entity_poly.pdbx_seq_one_letter_code
_entity_poly.pdbx_strand_id
1 'polypeptide(L)'
;MQAVVRDLRQLAAKYASDRKDGPKLQALSNAAKSCASLPHKELEESICQVAVPVHGVYVAKPTLQKNLRNILILLFRAKESNATLTKQEILDAAADRLKREITEREYHQAVTEICISTEDGQLVLKNGDEP
;
A
#
# COMPACT_ATOMS: atom_id res chain seq x y z
N MET A 1 9.39 5.49 -8.40
CA MET A 1 8.84 6.85 -8.63
C MET A 1 8.18 7.01 -10.01
N GLN A 2 8.81 6.59 -11.12
CA GLN A 2 8.21 6.74 -12.46
C GLN A 2 6.82 6.08 -12.59
N ALA A 3 6.62 4.89 -11.99
CA ALA A 3 5.31 4.24 -11.94
C ALA A 3 4.25 5.13 -11.28
N VAL A 4 4.54 5.68 -10.10
CA VAL A 4 3.62 6.60 -9.39
C VAL A 4 3.26 7.82 -10.25
N VAL A 5 4.23 8.42 -10.93
CA VAL A 5 3.99 9.55 -11.85
C VAL A 5 3.10 9.14 -13.03
N ARG A 6 3.36 7.98 -13.64
CA ARG A 6 2.52 7.42 -14.70
C ARG A 6 1.09 7.22 -14.22
N ASP A 7 0.90 6.62 -13.06
CA ASP A 7 -0.41 6.27 -12.54
C ASP A 7 -1.20 7.52 -12.12
N LEU A 8 -0.52 8.55 -11.58
CA LEU A 8 -1.13 9.87 -11.33
C LEU A 8 -1.59 10.54 -12.63
N ARG A 9 -0.84 10.42 -13.73
CA ARG A 9 -1.25 10.95 -15.04
C ARG A 9 -2.46 10.21 -15.60
N GLN A 10 -2.49 8.88 -15.46
CA GLN A 10 -3.65 8.07 -15.86
C GLN A 10 -4.88 8.42 -15.01
N LEU A 11 -4.72 8.58 -13.70
CA LEU A 11 -5.77 8.97 -12.78
C LEU A 11 -6.33 10.36 -13.12
N ALA A 12 -5.46 11.32 -13.41
CA ALA A 12 -5.84 12.64 -13.89
C ALA A 12 -6.68 12.59 -15.17
N ALA A 13 -6.27 11.77 -16.15
CA ALA A 13 -6.99 11.61 -17.41
C ALA A 13 -8.36 10.95 -17.19
N LYS A 14 -8.43 9.91 -16.36
CA LYS A 14 -9.67 9.22 -15.99
C LYS A 14 -10.68 10.21 -15.41
N TYR A 15 -10.30 10.99 -14.40
CA TYR A 15 -11.19 11.97 -13.77
C TYR A 15 -11.58 13.13 -14.70
N ALA A 16 -10.72 13.52 -15.64
CA ALA A 16 -11.06 14.55 -16.63
C ALA A 16 -12.07 14.05 -17.69
N SER A 17 -12.06 12.74 -17.98
CA SER A 17 -12.94 12.13 -18.99
C SER A 17 -14.36 11.84 -18.49
N ASP A 18 -14.55 11.79 -17.17
CA ASP A 18 -15.84 11.48 -16.57
C ASP A 18 -16.72 12.72 -16.48
N ARG A 19 -17.67 12.80 -17.41
CA ARG A 19 -18.59 13.95 -17.55
C ARG A 19 -19.70 13.97 -16.52
N LYS A 20 -19.85 12.94 -15.68
CA LYS A 20 -21.01 12.79 -14.78
C LYS A 20 -20.81 13.45 -13.42
N ASP A 21 -19.57 13.65 -12.96
CA ASP A 21 -19.26 14.07 -11.59
C ASP A 21 -18.58 15.45 -11.48
N GLY A 22 -19.13 16.46 -12.16
CA GLY A 22 -19.04 17.88 -11.78
C GLY A 22 -17.67 18.49 -11.36
N PRO A 23 -17.68 19.55 -10.52
CA PRO A 23 -16.46 20.25 -10.06
C PRO A 23 -15.51 19.40 -9.20
N LYS A 24 -16.02 18.35 -8.54
CA LYS A 24 -15.24 17.51 -7.62
C LYS A 24 -14.24 16.64 -8.37
N LEU A 25 -14.63 15.95 -9.45
CA LEU A 25 -13.67 15.18 -10.24
C LEU A 25 -12.69 16.10 -10.98
N GLN A 26 -13.11 17.30 -11.37
CA GLN A 26 -12.18 18.28 -11.93
C GLN A 26 -11.10 18.69 -10.91
N ALA A 27 -11.46 18.90 -9.65
CA ALA A 27 -10.51 19.17 -8.58
C ALA A 27 -9.53 18.01 -8.36
N LEU A 28 -10.03 16.76 -8.36
CA LEU A 28 -9.19 15.56 -8.23
C LEU A 28 -8.27 15.37 -9.44
N SER A 29 -8.76 15.64 -10.66
CA SER A 29 -7.95 15.61 -11.87
C SER A 29 -6.81 16.63 -11.80
N ASN A 30 -7.12 17.87 -11.41
CA ASN A 30 -6.11 18.92 -11.25
C ASN A 30 -5.09 18.57 -10.16
N ALA A 31 -5.53 18.06 -9.02
CA ALA A 31 -4.63 17.60 -7.96
C ALA A 31 -3.68 16.50 -8.45
N ALA A 32 -4.19 15.48 -9.14
CA ALA A 32 -3.37 14.40 -9.69
C ALA A 32 -2.36 14.92 -10.74
N LYS A 33 -2.76 15.86 -11.61
CA LYS A 33 -1.85 16.51 -12.58
C LYS A 33 -0.74 17.29 -11.88
N SER A 34 -1.09 18.08 -10.87
CA SER A 34 -0.12 18.85 -10.09
C SER A 34 0.88 17.94 -9.41
N CYS A 35 0.42 16.89 -8.72
CA CYS A 35 1.30 15.90 -8.09
C CYS A 35 2.24 15.21 -9.09
N ALA A 36 1.73 14.84 -10.28
CA ALA A 36 2.55 14.22 -11.33
C ALA A 36 3.61 15.14 -11.96
N SER A 37 3.53 16.44 -11.68
CA SER A 37 4.45 17.47 -12.18
C SER A 37 5.45 17.93 -11.12
N LEU A 38 5.30 17.46 -9.87
CA LEU A 38 6.24 17.78 -8.79
C LEU A 38 7.62 17.15 -9.06
N PRO A 39 8.72 17.80 -8.61
CA PRO A 39 10.01 17.14 -8.49
C PRO A 39 9.90 15.84 -7.68
N HIS A 40 10.66 14.81 -8.04
CA HIS A 40 10.55 13.49 -7.40
C HIS A 40 10.70 13.54 -5.87
N LYS A 41 11.57 14.42 -5.36
CA LYS A 41 11.77 14.60 -3.93
C LYS A 41 10.50 15.15 -3.24
N GLU A 42 9.88 16.18 -3.80
CA GLU A 42 8.66 16.78 -3.25
C GLU A 42 7.47 15.81 -3.36
N LEU A 43 7.39 15.06 -4.45
CA LEU A 43 6.39 14.01 -4.62
C LEU A 43 6.56 12.92 -3.56
N GLU A 44 7.79 12.46 -3.32
CA GLU A 44 8.10 11.49 -2.28
C GLU A 44 7.73 12.01 -0.88
N GLU A 45 8.09 13.25 -0.56
CA GLU A 45 7.72 13.89 0.71
C GLU A 45 6.20 13.94 0.89
N SER A 46 5.46 14.30 -0.16
CA SER A 46 3.99 14.31 -0.14
C SER A 46 3.39 12.92 0.06
N ILE A 47 3.91 11.89 -0.62
CA ILE A 47 3.45 10.50 -0.45
C ILE A 47 3.75 10.02 0.98
N CYS A 48 4.93 10.34 1.51
CA CYS A 48 5.35 9.99 2.85
C CYS A 48 4.52 10.67 3.96
N GLN A 49 3.63 11.61 3.64
CA GLN A 49 2.63 12.11 4.60
C GLN A 49 1.56 11.07 4.92
N VAL A 50 1.20 10.22 3.93
CA VAL A 50 0.07 9.27 4.03
C VAL A 50 0.48 7.81 3.87
N ALA A 51 1.66 7.53 3.35
CA ALA A 51 2.20 6.19 3.15
C ALA A 51 3.61 6.06 3.73
N VAL A 52 4.08 4.82 3.84
CA VAL A 52 5.46 4.46 4.20
C VAL A 52 6.11 3.70 3.05
N PRO A 53 7.36 4.01 2.70
CA PRO A 53 8.10 3.20 1.74
C PRO A 53 8.45 1.85 2.37
N VAL A 54 8.14 0.78 1.66
CA VAL A 54 8.49 -0.61 2.02
C VAL A 54 8.93 -1.31 0.75
N HIS A 55 10.20 -1.73 0.67
CA HIS A 55 10.75 -2.51 -0.45
C HIS A 55 10.47 -1.91 -1.85
N GLY A 56 10.54 -0.58 -1.98
CA GLY A 56 10.31 0.10 -3.26
C GLY A 56 8.84 0.34 -3.62
N VAL A 57 7.89 -0.12 -2.80
CA VAL A 57 6.46 0.24 -2.89
C VAL A 57 6.06 1.16 -1.75
N TYR A 58 4.91 1.83 -1.86
CA TYR A 58 4.35 2.67 -0.81
C TYR A 58 3.10 2.01 -0.22
N VAL A 59 3.11 1.77 1.09
CA VAL A 59 1.98 1.19 1.82
C VAL A 59 1.34 2.25 2.70
N ALA A 60 0.01 2.39 2.69
CA ALA A 60 -0.66 3.41 3.51
C ALA A 60 -0.29 3.26 5.00
N LYS A 61 -0.07 4.40 5.67
CA LYS A 61 0.47 4.44 7.02
C LYS A 61 -0.32 3.56 8.01
N PRO A 62 0.35 2.97 9.01
CA PRO A 62 -0.33 2.30 10.10
C PRO A 62 -1.30 3.25 10.81
N THR A 63 -2.50 2.78 11.13
CA THR A 63 -3.40 3.50 12.04
C THR A 63 -2.93 3.31 13.50
N LEU A 64 -3.41 4.15 14.43
CA LEU A 64 -3.08 4.02 15.86
C LEU A 64 -3.54 2.67 16.46
N GLN A 65 -4.51 2.01 15.83
CA GLN A 65 -5.00 0.71 16.29
C GLN A 65 -4.01 -0.39 15.94
N LYS A 66 -3.63 -1.21 16.93
CA LYS A 66 -2.86 -2.42 16.69
C LYS A 66 -3.75 -3.44 15.98
N ASN A 67 -3.45 -3.71 14.72
CA ASN A 67 -4.13 -4.70 13.89
C ASN A 67 -3.10 -5.51 13.09
N LEU A 68 -3.58 -6.58 12.46
CA LEU A 68 -2.72 -7.49 11.72
C LEU A 68 -2.04 -6.84 10.51
N ARG A 69 -2.72 -5.91 9.83
CA ARG A 69 -2.15 -5.11 8.74
C ARG A 69 -0.90 -4.34 9.19
N ASN A 70 -0.95 -3.71 10.36
CA ASN A 70 0.20 -2.98 10.90
C ASN A 70 1.37 -3.93 11.22
N ILE A 71 1.09 -5.15 11.66
CA ILE A 71 2.12 -6.18 11.91
C ILE A 71 2.79 -6.61 10.61
N LEU A 72 2.02 -6.86 9.56
CA LEU A 72 2.54 -7.18 8.23
C LEU A 72 3.50 -6.09 7.73
N ILE A 73 3.11 -4.82 7.82
CA ILE A 73 3.96 -3.68 7.46
C ILE A 73 5.25 -3.67 8.28
N LEU A 74 5.17 -3.91 9.59
CA LEU A 74 6.33 -3.97 10.47
C LEU A 74 7.27 -5.13 10.12
N LEU A 75 6.72 -6.31 9.81
CA LEU A 75 7.49 -7.50 9.44
C LEU A 75 8.24 -7.26 8.13
N PHE A 76 7.58 -6.75 7.08
CA PHE A 76 8.26 -6.43 5.83
C PHE A 76 9.34 -5.37 6.03
N ARG A 77 9.07 -4.30 6.78
CA ARG A 77 10.08 -3.26 7.07
C ARG A 77 11.31 -3.77 7.83
N ALA A 78 11.16 -4.85 8.59
CA ALA A 78 12.27 -5.47 9.33
C ALA A 78 13.12 -6.40 8.45
N LYS A 79 12.63 -6.79 7.26
CA LYS A 79 13.35 -7.64 6.32
C LYS A 79 13.96 -6.84 5.17
N GLU A 80 14.89 -7.48 4.45
CA GLU A 80 15.49 -6.96 3.24
C GLU A 80 14.49 -6.81 2.09
N SER A 81 14.88 -6.08 1.04
CA SER A 81 14.02 -5.86 -0.12
C SER A 81 13.66 -7.17 -0.81
N ASN A 82 12.40 -7.31 -1.24
CA ASN A 82 11.83 -8.53 -1.86
C ASN A 82 11.74 -9.74 -0.92
N ALA A 83 11.91 -9.53 0.39
CA ALA A 83 11.75 -10.63 1.33
C ALA A 83 10.29 -11.09 1.42
N THR A 84 10.12 -12.38 1.68
CA THR A 84 8.82 -13.01 1.85
C THR A 84 8.44 -13.14 3.33
N LEU A 85 7.15 -13.34 3.58
CA LEU A 85 6.62 -13.77 4.87
C LEU A 85 5.88 -15.09 4.76
N THR A 86 6.05 -15.93 5.77
CA THR A 86 5.25 -17.13 5.96
C THR A 86 4.04 -16.84 6.86
N LYS A 87 2.99 -17.67 6.73
CA LYS A 87 1.83 -17.62 7.65
C LYS A 87 2.24 -17.75 9.12
N GLN A 88 3.21 -18.62 9.42
CA GLN A 88 3.67 -18.86 10.78
C GLN A 88 4.34 -17.62 11.39
N GLU A 89 5.25 -16.97 10.65
CA GLU A 89 5.89 -15.72 11.11
C GLU A 89 4.86 -14.62 11.45
N ILE A 90 3.79 -14.54 10.65
CA ILE A 90 2.71 -13.58 10.87
C ILE A 90 1.93 -13.93 12.13
N LEU A 91 1.59 -15.21 12.34
CA LEU A 91 0.87 -15.69 13.51
C LEU A 91 1.68 -15.47 14.80
N ASP A 92 2.97 -15.79 14.78
CA ASP A 92 3.87 -15.61 15.92
C ASP A 92 4.00 -14.13 16.30
N ALA A 93 4.21 -13.26 15.30
CA ALA A 93 4.27 -11.82 15.52
C ALA A 93 2.94 -11.23 15.98
N ALA A 94 1.81 -11.77 15.51
CA ALA A 94 0.48 -11.36 15.95
C ALA A 94 0.20 -11.77 17.39
N ALA A 95 0.53 -13.01 17.77
CA ALA A 95 0.42 -13.48 19.14
C ALA A 95 1.25 -12.61 20.10
N ASP A 96 2.49 -12.27 19.71
CA ASP A 96 3.33 -11.41 20.52
C ASP A 96 2.82 -9.97 20.61
N ARG A 97 2.37 -9.35 19.51
CA ARG A 97 2.06 -7.91 19.49
C ARG A 97 0.61 -7.55 19.80
N LEU A 98 -0.34 -8.41 19.43
CA LEU A 98 -1.76 -8.20 19.69
C LEU A 98 -2.20 -8.80 21.03
N LYS A 99 -1.40 -9.73 21.59
CA LYS A 99 -1.70 -10.43 22.85
C LYS A 99 -3.10 -11.07 22.85
N ARG A 100 -3.54 -11.52 21.67
CA ARG A 100 -4.79 -12.26 21.44
C ARG A 100 -4.66 -13.16 20.23
N GLU A 101 -5.52 -14.17 20.14
CA GLU A 101 -5.66 -14.95 18.92
C GLU A 101 -6.28 -14.11 17.80
N ILE A 102 -5.80 -14.35 16.57
CA ILE A 102 -6.38 -13.79 15.36
C ILE A 102 -7.27 -14.84 14.71
N THR A 103 -8.40 -14.39 14.17
CA THR A 103 -9.28 -15.30 13.42
C THR A 103 -8.71 -15.53 12.02
N GLU A 104 -9.02 -16.68 11.42
CA GLU A 104 -8.69 -16.92 9.99
C GLU A 104 -9.28 -15.83 9.09
N ARG A 105 -10.47 -15.31 9.41
CA ARG A 105 -11.08 -14.19 8.68
C ARG A 105 -10.22 -12.93 8.74
N GLU A 106 -9.74 -12.57 9.93
CA GLU A 106 -8.87 -11.41 10.12
C GLU A 106 -7.53 -11.59 9.37
N TYR A 107 -6.98 -12.80 9.43
CA TYR A 107 -5.79 -13.17 8.67
C TYR A 107 -5.99 -12.93 7.17
N HIS A 108 -7.01 -13.56 6.59
CA HIS A 108 -7.28 -13.44 5.16
C HIS A 108 -7.56 -12.00 4.75
N GLN A 109 -8.32 -11.25 5.54
CA GLN A 109 -8.60 -9.84 5.25
C GLN A 109 -7.32 -9.00 5.21
N ALA A 110 -6.44 -9.12 6.21
CA ALA A 110 -5.21 -8.33 6.26
C ALA A 110 -4.21 -8.73 5.17
N VAL A 111 -4.06 -10.04 4.92
CA VAL A 111 -3.16 -10.56 3.89
C VAL A 111 -3.63 -10.14 2.50
N THR A 112 -4.91 -10.33 2.17
CA THR A 112 -5.44 -9.96 0.85
C THR A 112 -5.46 -8.45 0.61
N GLU A 113 -5.39 -7.62 1.66
CA GLU A 113 -5.31 -6.18 1.50
C GLU A 113 -3.96 -5.74 0.93
N ILE A 114 -2.85 -6.33 1.39
CA ILE A 114 -1.50 -5.80 1.11
C ILE A 114 -0.49 -6.83 0.57
N CYS A 115 -0.85 -8.12 0.53
CA CYS A 115 0.02 -9.20 0.06
C CYS A 115 -0.62 -10.00 -1.08
N ILE A 116 0.23 -10.59 -1.92
CA ILE A 116 -0.09 -11.72 -2.81
C ILE A 116 0.67 -12.97 -2.34
N SER A 117 0.08 -14.13 -2.59
CA SER A 117 0.75 -15.43 -2.37
C SER A 117 1.51 -15.83 -3.62
N THR A 118 2.77 -16.22 -3.46
CA THR A 118 3.57 -16.87 -4.51
C THR A 118 3.13 -18.31 -4.71
N GLU A 119 3.60 -18.95 -5.80
CA GLU A 119 3.38 -20.37 -6.07
C GLU A 119 3.85 -21.28 -4.91
N ASP A 120 4.92 -20.87 -4.21
CA ASP A 120 5.48 -21.57 -3.06
C ASP A 120 4.74 -21.30 -1.73
N GLY A 121 3.60 -20.57 -1.78
CA GLY A 121 2.81 -20.22 -0.60
C GLY A 121 3.44 -19.15 0.30
N GLN A 122 4.46 -18.46 -0.20
CA GLN A 122 5.08 -17.32 0.47
C GLN A 122 4.30 -16.04 0.21
N LEU A 123 4.33 -15.08 1.13
CA LEU A 123 3.65 -13.79 0.96
C LEU A 123 4.64 -12.70 0.59
N VAL A 124 4.34 -11.96 -0.48
CA VAL A 124 5.05 -10.75 -0.89
C VAL A 124 4.09 -9.57 -0.91
N LEU A 125 4.62 -8.34 -0.80
CA LEU A 125 3.81 -7.14 -0.93
C LEU A 125 3.19 -7.05 -2.32
N LYS A 126 1.91 -6.65 -2.38
CA LYS A 126 1.27 -6.27 -3.63
C LYS A 126 2.03 -5.09 -4.23
N ASN A 127 2.63 -5.29 -5.40
CA ASN A 127 3.04 -4.19 -6.25
C ASN A 127 1.84 -3.80 -7.13
N GLY A 128 1.72 -2.53 -7.48
CA GLY A 128 0.62 -2.04 -8.33
C GLY A 128 0.73 -2.47 -9.80
N ASP A 129 1.62 -3.42 -10.11
CA ASP A 129 1.90 -3.90 -11.47
C ASP A 129 1.14 -5.21 -11.80
N GLU A 130 0.46 -5.83 -10.83
CA GLU A 130 -0.47 -6.94 -11.07
C GLU A 130 -1.94 -6.44 -11.17
N PRO A 131 -2.73 -6.95 -12.14
CA PRO A 131 -4.12 -6.56 -12.39
C PRO A 131 -5.13 -7.02 -11.32
#